data_AF-A0A517WD12-F1
#
_entry.id   AF-A0A517WD12-F1
#
_cell.length_a   1.000
_cell.length_b   1.000
_cell.length_c   1.000
_cell.angle_alpha   90.00
_cell.angle_beta   90.00
_cell.angle_gamma   90.00
#
_symmetry.space_group_name_H-M   'P 1'
#
loop_
_entity.id
_entity.type
_entity.pdbx_description
1 polymer ?
#
loop_
_entity_poly.entity_id
_entity_poly.type
_entity_poly.pdbx_seq_one_letter_code
_entity_poly.pdbx_strand_id
1 'polypeptide(L)'
;MEKDPFDFYGADTVSVLLDGVWIKSIGWAGRRSLAVEFGTIYTDRVHQLYAGRCLIGHTRQLAERRILCQYNPTTGTPATLMLAAVSDGEGAVDYGDKFGRLPANRYVLSWTASSYPADADHFEITGSTEPGGEVDPENVLERLHFTGNGAYTWETPYLDGSGFHKFKITPRDQCEPAGNAGTATEVTVYSLLPPDDVAFREDGSRFLLTEDSGEVTIDFSYGGGA
;
A
#
# COMPACT_ATOMS: atom_id res chain seq x y z
N MET A 1 24.33 7.89 15.83
CA MET A 1 24.09 8.48 14.51
C MET A 1 23.34 7.43 13.74
N GLU A 2 22.02 7.53 13.83
CA GLU A 2 21.06 6.53 13.36
C GLU A 2 20.93 6.69 11.84
N LYS A 3 21.13 5.60 11.09
CA LYS A 3 20.91 5.60 9.64
C LYS A 3 19.40 5.50 9.43
N ASP A 4 18.84 6.53 8.83
CA ASP A 4 17.46 6.54 8.36
C ASP A 4 17.31 5.47 7.25
N PRO A 5 16.39 4.50 7.35
CA PRO A 5 16.30 3.38 6.40
C PRO A 5 15.80 3.76 5.00
N PHE A 6 15.63 5.04 4.68
CA PHE A 6 15.08 5.52 3.40
C PHE A 6 16.09 6.26 2.49
N ASP A 7 17.35 6.41 2.91
CA ASP A 7 18.38 7.04 2.07
C ASP A 7 19.01 6.05 1.09
N PHE A 8 18.40 5.90 -0.09
CA PHE A 8 19.01 5.21 -1.23
C PHE A 8 19.93 6.18 -1.99
N TYR A 9 21.22 6.24 -1.65
CA TYR A 9 22.20 7.05 -2.39
C TYR A 9 22.91 6.27 -3.52
N GLY A 10 22.70 6.76 -4.74
CA GLY A 10 23.59 6.69 -5.90
C GLY A 10 23.50 8.02 -6.65
N ALA A 11 24.64 8.57 -7.07
CA ALA A 11 24.82 9.97 -7.45
C ALA A 11 24.09 10.40 -8.75
N ASP A 12 22.91 10.98 -8.57
CA ASP A 12 22.34 12.18 -9.20
C ASP A 12 21.00 12.34 -8.47
N THR A 13 21.00 13.09 -7.37
CA THR A 13 19.96 13.02 -6.31
C THR A 13 18.64 13.62 -6.75
N VAL A 14 17.91 12.87 -7.56
CA VAL A 14 16.46 12.95 -7.69
C VAL A 14 15.87 12.40 -6.39
N SER A 15 15.64 13.27 -5.41
CA SER A 15 15.02 12.87 -4.14
C SER A 15 13.50 12.95 -4.27
N VAL A 16 12.86 11.80 -4.51
CA VAL A 16 11.41 11.66 -4.45
C VAL A 16 11.03 11.32 -3.02
N LEU A 17 10.30 12.21 -2.36
CA LEU A 17 9.95 12.10 -0.95
C LEU A 17 8.45 11.83 -0.80
N LEU A 18 8.13 10.71 -0.15
CA LEU A 18 6.76 10.26 0.10
C LEU A 18 6.24 10.62 1.50
N ASP A 19 7.16 10.87 2.42
CA ASP A 19 6.87 11.34 3.77
C ASP A 19 6.61 12.85 3.78
N GLY A 20 6.22 13.42 4.91
CA GLY A 20 6.10 14.88 5.06
C GLY A 20 5.05 15.57 4.17
N VAL A 21 4.29 14.83 3.35
CA VAL A 21 3.18 15.28 2.51
C VAL A 21 1.90 14.53 2.89
N TRP A 22 0.76 15.21 2.85
CA TRP A 22 -0.52 14.59 3.19
C TRP A 22 -1.69 15.26 2.47
N ILE A 23 -2.67 14.46 2.09
CA ILE A 23 -3.91 14.95 1.48
C ILE A 23 -4.80 15.54 2.59
N LYS A 24 -5.22 16.80 2.43
CA LYS A 24 -6.18 17.47 3.33
C LYS A 24 -7.62 17.26 2.87
N SER A 25 -7.85 17.36 1.57
CA SER A 25 -9.18 17.20 0.98
C SER A 25 -9.09 16.69 -0.45
N ILE A 26 -10.09 15.92 -0.86
CA ILE A 26 -10.28 15.44 -2.23
C ILE A 26 -11.72 15.73 -2.61
N GLY A 27 -11.93 16.32 -3.78
CA GLY A 27 -13.26 16.55 -4.31
C GLY A 27 -13.28 16.51 -5.84
N TRP A 28 -14.45 16.22 -6.40
CA TRP A 28 -14.66 16.36 -7.83
C TRP A 28 -14.73 17.85 -8.20
N ALA A 29 -13.82 18.29 -9.07
CA ALA A 29 -13.83 19.62 -9.67
C ALA A 29 -14.54 19.64 -11.04
N GLY A 30 -14.97 18.47 -11.52
CA GLY A 30 -15.74 18.29 -12.74
C GLY A 30 -16.03 16.80 -12.96
N ARG A 31 -16.70 16.46 -14.06
CA ARG A 31 -17.11 15.07 -14.36
C ARG A 31 -15.96 14.06 -14.42
N ARG A 32 -14.75 14.52 -14.72
CA ARG A 32 -13.53 13.72 -14.92
C ARG A 32 -12.31 14.40 -14.31
N SER A 33 -12.50 15.21 -13.28
CA SER A 33 -11.41 15.97 -12.67
C SER A 33 -11.52 15.96 -11.16
N LEU A 34 -10.40 15.66 -10.51
CA LEU A 34 -10.23 15.79 -9.07
C LEU A 34 -9.50 17.09 -8.75
N ALA A 35 -9.93 17.73 -7.66
CA ALA A 35 -9.14 18.71 -6.94
C ALA A 35 -8.65 18.06 -5.65
N VAL A 36 -7.34 18.03 -5.47
CA VAL A 36 -6.68 17.53 -4.27
C VAL A 36 -5.98 18.69 -3.60
N GLU A 37 -6.39 19.02 -2.38
CA GLU A 37 -5.68 19.97 -1.52
C GLU A 37 -4.82 19.21 -0.54
N PHE A 38 -3.63 19.73 -0.26
CA PHE A 38 -2.63 19.00 0.52
C PHE A 38 -1.85 19.90 1.48
N GLY A 39 -1.19 19.26 2.43
CA GLY A 39 -0.16 19.83 3.28
C GLY A 39 1.19 19.20 2.96
N THR A 40 2.25 19.95 3.25
CA THR A 40 3.63 19.52 3.05
C THR A 40 4.51 20.28 4.04
N ILE A 41 5.51 19.61 4.58
CA ILE A 41 6.62 20.25 5.31
C ILE A 41 7.66 20.83 4.35
N TYR A 42 7.71 20.34 3.11
CA TYR A 42 8.64 20.78 2.07
C TYR A 42 8.12 22.03 1.36
N THR A 43 8.79 23.16 1.56
CA THR A 43 8.46 24.47 0.96
C THR A 43 9.30 24.82 -0.25
N ASP A 44 10.38 24.08 -0.49
CA ASP A 44 11.38 24.19 -1.55
C ASP A 44 11.17 23.17 -2.68
N ARG A 45 10.06 22.43 -2.64
CA ARG A 45 9.74 21.33 -3.57
C ARG A 45 8.44 21.61 -4.33
N VAL A 46 8.35 21.06 -5.53
CA VAL A 46 7.06 20.87 -6.22
C VAL A 46 6.49 19.51 -5.85
N HIS A 47 5.19 19.34 -6.08
CA HIS A 47 4.43 18.19 -5.61
C HIS A 47 3.75 17.50 -6.76
N GLN A 48 3.72 16.19 -6.71
CA GLN A 48 3.15 15.33 -7.72
C GLN A 48 2.04 14.48 -7.10
N LEU A 49 0.98 14.27 -7.87
CA LEU A 49 -0.14 13.42 -7.53
C LEU A 49 -0.18 12.25 -8.49
N TYR A 50 -0.25 11.05 -7.92
CA TYR A 50 -0.30 9.80 -8.65
C TYR A 50 -1.61 9.08 -8.39
N ALA A 51 -2.09 8.34 -9.37
CA ALA A 51 -3.14 7.35 -9.20
C ALA A 51 -2.62 5.99 -9.67
N GLY A 52 -2.55 5.01 -8.76
CA GLY A 52 -2.03 3.68 -9.09
C GLY A 52 -0.61 3.72 -9.68
N ARG A 53 0.26 4.60 -9.14
CA ARG A 53 1.63 4.86 -9.61
C ARG A 53 1.75 5.53 -10.98
N CYS A 54 0.67 6.01 -11.58
CA CYS A 54 0.76 6.87 -12.77
C CYS A 54 0.66 8.34 -12.37
N LEU A 55 1.56 9.20 -12.85
CA LEU A 55 1.48 10.63 -12.62
C LEU A 55 0.21 11.20 -13.27
N ILE A 56 -0.69 11.76 -12.47
CA ILE A 56 -1.97 12.33 -12.96
C ILE A 56 -2.04 13.86 -12.81
N GLY A 57 -1.16 14.45 -12.03
CA GLY A 57 -1.07 15.90 -11.89
C GLY A 57 0.12 16.31 -11.05
N HIS A 58 0.48 17.59 -11.12
CA HIS A 58 1.56 18.15 -10.33
C HIS A 58 1.35 19.65 -10.13
N THR A 59 2.03 20.22 -9.13
CA THR A 59 2.14 21.67 -8.98
C THR A 59 3.17 22.24 -9.94
N ARG A 60 2.96 23.49 -10.33
CA ARG A 60 3.86 24.27 -11.20
C ARG A 60 4.71 25.25 -10.44
N GLN A 61 4.36 25.52 -9.18
CA GLN A 61 5.03 26.48 -8.32
C GLN A 61 5.14 25.93 -6.89
N LEU A 62 6.24 26.27 -6.21
CA LEU A 62 6.56 25.82 -4.85
C LEU A 62 5.51 26.20 -3.80
N ALA A 63 4.71 27.25 -4.05
CA ALA A 63 3.68 27.74 -3.13
C ALA A 63 2.31 27.04 -3.31
N GLU A 64 2.10 26.30 -4.41
CA GLU A 64 0.81 25.67 -4.67
C GLU A 64 0.55 24.53 -3.67
N ARG A 65 -0.65 24.50 -3.10
CA ARG A 65 -1.11 23.45 -2.16
C ARG A 65 -2.36 22.74 -2.65
N ARG A 66 -2.57 22.80 -3.96
CA ARG A 66 -3.70 22.20 -4.65
C ARG A 66 -3.26 21.71 -6.03
N ILE A 67 -3.64 20.49 -6.36
CA ILE A 67 -3.48 19.92 -7.70
C ILE A 67 -4.88 19.71 -8.29
N LEU A 68 -5.10 20.22 -9.49
CA LEU A 68 -6.25 19.84 -10.32
C LEU A 68 -5.76 18.90 -11.40
N CYS A 69 -6.36 17.72 -11.47
CA CYS A 69 -5.94 16.66 -12.39
C CYS A 69 -7.14 16.08 -13.12
N GLN A 70 -6.90 15.52 -14.31
CA GLN A 70 -7.87 14.64 -14.94
C GLN A 70 -7.82 13.29 -14.24
N TYR A 71 -8.99 12.76 -13.91
CA TYR A 71 -9.13 11.44 -13.32
C TYR A 71 -10.27 10.72 -14.01
N ASN A 72 -9.89 9.73 -14.81
CA ASN A 72 -10.80 8.86 -15.55
C ASN A 72 -10.71 7.46 -14.93
N PRO A 73 -11.48 7.17 -13.87
CA PRO A 73 -11.54 5.81 -13.38
C PRO A 73 -12.13 4.94 -14.49
N THR A 74 -11.35 4.02 -15.04
CA THR A 74 -11.91 2.88 -15.78
C THR A 74 -12.76 2.09 -14.79
N THR A 75 -13.96 1.70 -15.23
CA THR A 75 -14.98 1.09 -14.38
C THR A 75 -14.43 -0.10 -13.59
N GLY A 76 -14.58 -0.06 -12.27
CA GLY A 76 -14.49 -1.23 -11.39
C GLY A 76 -13.23 -1.37 -10.54
N THR A 77 -12.15 -0.63 -10.81
CA THR A 77 -10.89 -0.78 -10.04
C THR A 77 -10.61 0.46 -9.19
N PRO A 78 -10.61 0.35 -7.86
CA PRO A 78 -10.12 1.42 -6.98
C PRO A 78 -8.65 1.74 -7.32
N ALA A 79 -8.31 3.02 -7.41
CA ALA A 79 -6.91 3.45 -7.55
C ALA A 79 -6.49 4.22 -6.30
N THR A 80 -5.34 3.86 -5.74
CA THR A 80 -4.74 4.60 -4.63
C THR A 80 -4.16 5.90 -5.14
N LEU A 81 -4.50 7.00 -4.47
CA LEU A 81 -3.89 8.30 -4.70
C LEU A 81 -2.65 8.45 -3.81
N MET A 82 -1.56 8.93 -4.40
CA MET A 82 -0.33 9.24 -3.66
C MET A 82 0.17 10.63 -3.98
N LEU A 83 0.74 11.29 -2.95
CA LEU A 83 1.47 12.53 -3.10
C LEU A 83 2.96 12.27 -2.92
N ALA A 84 3.77 12.94 -3.73
CA ALA A 84 5.22 12.99 -3.56
C ALA A 84 5.70 14.43 -3.66
N ALA A 85 6.78 14.75 -2.94
CA ALA A 85 7.56 15.97 -3.13
C ALA A 85 8.82 15.65 -3.95
N VAL A 86 9.10 16.49 -4.95
CA VAL A 86 10.24 16.34 -5.87
C VAL A 86 10.96 17.67 -6.06
N SER A 87 12.18 17.64 -6.61
CA SER A 87 12.99 18.84 -6.80
C SER A 87 12.30 19.86 -7.70
N ASP A 88 12.61 21.14 -7.52
CA ASP A 88 12.11 22.18 -8.41
C ASP A 88 12.52 21.89 -9.86
N GLY A 89 11.57 22.04 -10.79
CA GLY A 89 11.72 21.64 -12.20
C GLY A 89 11.37 20.19 -12.52
N GLU A 90 11.22 19.30 -11.54
CA GLU A 90 10.91 17.88 -11.77
C GLU A 90 9.40 17.57 -11.75
N GLY A 91 8.54 18.56 -11.58
CA GLY A 91 7.09 18.36 -11.42
C GLY A 91 6.44 17.51 -12.51
N ALA A 92 6.94 17.55 -13.74
CA ALA A 92 6.41 16.77 -14.86
C ALA A 92 7.11 15.40 -15.09
N VAL A 93 8.16 15.08 -14.32
CA VAL A 93 8.88 13.80 -14.45
C VAL A 93 8.16 12.72 -13.66
N ASP A 94 7.76 11.63 -14.31
CA ASP A 94 7.04 10.54 -13.64
C ASP A 94 8.02 9.64 -12.85
N TYR A 95 7.82 9.54 -11.54
CA TYR A 95 8.59 8.69 -10.61
C TYR A 95 7.75 7.60 -9.98
N GLY A 96 6.60 7.26 -10.55
CA GLY A 96 5.71 6.25 -9.98
C GLY A 96 6.34 4.86 -9.92
N ASP A 97 7.36 4.60 -10.75
CA ASP A 97 8.18 3.39 -10.70
C ASP A 97 8.96 3.27 -9.38
N LYS A 98 9.33 4.40 -8.76
CA LYS A 98 10.02 4.44 -7.45
C LYS A 98 9.11 4.16 -6.28
N PHE A 99 7.80 4.21 -6.48
CA PHE A 99 6.86 3.88 -5.42
C PHE A 99 6.85 2.37 -5.21
N GLY A 100 6.72 1.94 -3.95
CA GLY A 100 6.56 0.54 -3.62
C GLY A 100 5.40 -0.11 -4.39
N ARG A 101 5.37 -1.44 -4.43
CA ARG A 101 4.28 -2.20 -5.04
C ARG A 101 2.96 -1.75 -4.39
N LEU A 102 2.08 -1.17 -5.20
CA LEU A 102 0.85 -0.55 -4.72
C LEU A 102 -0.30 -0.82 -5.67
N PRO A 103 -1.53 -0.86 -5.15
CA PRO A 103 -1.93 -0.60 -3.77
C PRO A 103 -1.48 -1.72 -2.84
N ALA A 104 -1.25 -1.33 -1.60
CA ALA A 104 -1.03 -2.24 -0.52
C ALA A 104 -2.26 -2.04 0.36
N ASN A 105 -3.22 -2.97 0.26
CA ASN A 105 -4.42 -2.91 1.07
C ASN A 105 -4.04 -3.25 2.51
N ARG A 106 -4.43 -2.39 3.45
CA ARG A 106 -4.48 -2.71 4.88
C ARG A 106 -5.93 -2.87 5.29
N TYR A 107 -6.18 -3.82 6.16
CA TYR A 107 -7.50 -4.13 6.68
C TYR A 107 -7.50 -3.98 8.20
N VAL A 108 -8.65 -3.66 8.76
CA VAL A 108 -8.84 -3.67 10.21
C VAL A 108 -9.63 -4.92 10.55
N LEU A 109 -9.01 -5.82 11.31
CA LEU A 109 -9.71 -6.95 11.92
C LEU A 109 -10.30 -6.47 13.25
N SER A 110 -11.60 -6.68 13.43
CA SER A 110 -12.32 -6.27 14.64
C SER A 110 -13.03 -7.46 15.25
N TRP A 111 -12.88 -7.65 16.56
CA TRP A 111 -13.54 -8.73 17.29
C TRP A 111 -13.94 -8.28 18.70
N THR A 112 -14.83 -9.05 19.33
CA THR A 112 -15.29 -8.77 20.70
C THR A 112 -14.85 -9.91 21.61
N ALA A 113 -14.09 -9.57 22.65
CA ALA A 113 -13.78 -10.50 23.72
C ALA A 113 -14.91 -10.51 24.74
N SER A 114 -15.51 -11.67 24.99
CA SER A 114 -16.53 -11.85 26.02
C SER A 114 -16.33 -13.15 26.77
N SER A 115 -16.51 -13.11 28.09
CA SER A 115 -16.45 -14.27 28.98
C SER A 115 -15.11 -15.02 28.98
N TYR A 116 -14.00 -14.31 28.74
CA TYR A 116 -12.66 -14.91 28.84
C TYR A 116 -12.29 -15.22 30.31
N PRO A 117 -11.57 -16.32 30.56
CA PRO A 117 -11.03 -16.64 31.89
C PRO A 117 -10.16 -15.52 32.47
N ALA A 118 -10.03 -15.49 33.80
CA ALA A 118 -9.28 -14.45 34.50
C ALA A 118 -7.76 -14.50 34.26
N ASP A 119 -7.26 -15.61 33.74
CA ASP A 119 -5.87 -15.87 33.39
C ASP A 119 -5.57 -15.67 31.89
N ALA A 120 -6.51 -15.12 31.12
CA ALA A 120 -6.25 -14.68 29.74
C ALA A 120 -5.21 -13.55 29.71
N ASP A 121 -4.20 -13.70 28.84
CA ASP A 121 -3.02 -12.82 28.80
C ASP A 121 -2.97 -11.99 27.50
N HIS A 122 -3.07 -12.64 26.34
CA HIS A 122 -3.03 -11.96 25.05
C HIS A 122 -3.79 -12.73 23.95
N PHE A 123 -4.00 -12.05 22.83
CA PHE A 123 -4.39 -12.64 21.56
C PHE A 123 -3.16 -12.75 20.67
N GLU A 124 -2.80 -13.96 20.27
CA GLU A 124 -1.80 -14.21 19.25
C GLU A 124 -2.49 -14.21 17.87
N ILE A 125 -2.01 -13.35 16.97
CA ILE A 125 -2.56 -13.21 15.63
C ILE A 125 -1.56 -13.83 14.65
N THR A 126 -1.98 -14.89 13.97
CA THR A 126 -1.21 -15.58 12.93
C THR A 126 -1.88 -15.43 11.57
N GLY A 127 -1.13 -15.42 10.47
CA GLY A 127 -1.69 -15.28 9.13
C GLY A 127 -1.05 -16.16 8.07
N SER A 128 -1.71 -16.30 6.93
CA SER A 128 -1.12 -16.87 5.72
C SER A 128 0.06 -16.02 5.24
N THR A 129 1.10 -16.65 4.71
CA THR A 129 2.28 -15.96 4.15
C THR A 129 2.08 -15.50 2.71
N GLU A 130 1.07 -16.05 2.02
CA GLU A 130 0.76 -15.77 0.62
C GLU A 130 -0.75 -15.80 0.36
N PRO A 131 -1.25 -15.13 -0.69
CA PRO A 131 -2.65 -15.20 -1.08
C PRO A 131 -3.08 -16.62 -1.43
N GLY A 132 -4.22 -17.06 -0.90
CA GLY A 132 -4.77 -18.40 -1.11
C GLY A 132 -4.15 -19.47 -0.19
N GLY A 133 -3.08 -19.14 0.54
CA GLY A 133 -2.46 -20.02 1.52
C GLY A 133 -3.33 -20.26 2.75
N GLU A 134 -3.05 -21.35 3.46
CA GLU A 134 -3.59 -21.57 4.81
C GLU A 134 -2.87 -20.71 5.84
N VAL A 135 -3.45 -20.59 7.04
CA VAL A 135 -2.78 -19.90 8.15
C VAL A 135 -1.51 -20.66 8.53
N ASP A 136 -0.38 -19.97 8.51
CA ASP A 136 0.88 -20.49 9.03
C ASP A 136 0.95 -20.18 10.55
N PRO A 137 0.95 -21.21 11.43
CA PRO A 137 1.01 -21.01 12.87
C PRO A 137 2.33 -20.39 13.35
N GLU A 138 3.41 -20.48 12.57
CA GLU A 138 4.70 -19.90 12.91
C GLU A 138 4.78 -18.42 12.48
N ASN A 139 3.91 -17.98 11.57
CA ASN A 139 3.82 -16.59 11.12
C ASN A 139 3.00 -15.74 12.09
N VAL A 140 3.54 -15.52 13.28
CA VAL A 140 2.95 -14.65 14.31
C VAL A 140 3.15 -13.19 13.90
N LEU A 141 2.05 -12.52 13.58
CA LEU A 141 2.02 -11.13 13.11
C LEU A 141 1.92 -10.13 14.26
N GLU A 142 1.24 -10.50 15.35
CA GLU A 142 1.03 -9.61 16.50
C GLU A 142 0.69 -10.41 17.77
N ARG A 143 1.04 -9.86 18.94
CA ARG A 143 0.57 -10.33 20.27
C ARG A 143 -0.13 -9.19 21.00
N LEU A 144 -1.44 -9.11 20.84
CA LEU A 144 -2.25 -8.05 21.41
C LEU A 144 -2.65 -8.39 22.84
N HIS A 145 -2.21 -7.58 23.81
CA HIS A 145 -2.51 -7.82 25.22
C HIS A 145 -4.01 -7.82 25.50
N PHE A 146 -4.46 -8.75 26.34
CA PHE A 146 -5.82 -8.80 26.84
C PHE A 146 -5.98 -7.79 27.97
N THR A 147 -6.87 -6.80 27.76
CA THR A 147 -7.16 -5.74 28.73
C THR A 147 -8.55 -5.88 29.36
N GLY A 148 -9.18 -7.06 29.22
CA GLY A 148 -10.54 -7.33 29.69
C GLY A 148 -11.57 -7.51 28.57
N ASN A 149 -12.81 -7.79 28.96
CA ASN A 149 -13.90 -7.96 27.99
C ASN A 149 -14.20 -6.64 27.27
N GLY A 150 -14.35 -6.68 25.94
CA GLY A 150 -14.53 -5.47 25.13
C GLY A 150 -14.27 -5.70 23.64
N ALA A 151 -14.31 -4.61 22.88
CA ALA A 151 -13.97 -4.61 21.47
C ALA A 151 -12.46 -4.45 21.29
N TYR A 152 -11.90 -5.25 20.39
CA TYR A 152 -10.49 -5.23 19.99
C TYR A 152 -10.40 -5.02 18.49
N THR A 153 -9.33 -4.34 18.09
CA THR A 153 -9.03 -4.11 16.68
C THR A 153 -7.55 -4.27 16.43
N TRP A 154 -7.19 -4.79 15.27
CA TRP A 154 -5.83 -4.86 14.79
C TRP A 154 -5.77 -4.52 13.30
N GLU A 155 -4.81 -3.68 12.93
CA GLU A 155 -4.56 -3.35 11.53
C GLU A 155 -3.57 -4.33 10.93
N THR A 156 -3.95 -5.00 9.83
CA THR A 156 -3.05 -5.93 9.15
C THR A 156 -1.79 -5.19 8.67
N PRO A 157 -0.65 -5.91 8.50
CA PRO A 157 0.39 -5.42 7.62
C PRO A 157 -0.19 -5.21 6.20
N TYR A 158 0.61 -4.55 5.36
CA TYR A 158 0.33 -4.50 3.94
C TYR A 158 0.24 -5.92 3.38
N LEU A 159 -0.90 -6.26 2.79
CA LEU A 159 -1.11 -7.58 2.20
C LEU A 159 -0.66 -7.55 0.75
N ASP A 160 0.39 -8.31 0.46
CA ASP A 160 0.89 -8.50 -0.90
C ASP A 160 0.04 -9.50 -1.67
N GLY A 161 -0.15 -9.23 -2.96
CA GLY A 161 -0.91 -10.07 -3.87
C GLY A 161 -2.44 -10.03 -3.71
N SER A 162 -3.12 -10.25 -4.83
CA SER A 162 -4.57 -10.43 -4.87
C SER A 162 -4.95 -11.85 -4.45
N GLY A 163 -6.00 -11.98 -3.63
CA GLY A 163 -6.54 -13.27 -3.21
C GLY A 163 -7.07 -13.27 -1.78
N PHE A 164 -7.37 -14.47 -1.29
CA PHE A 164 -7.82 -14.67 0.08
C PHE A 164 -6.62 -14.75 1.03
N HIS A 165 -6.60 -13.87 2.01
CA HIS A 165 -5.66 -13.89 3.12
C HIS A 165 -6.38 -14.41 4.35
N LYS A 166 -5.82 -15.43 5.00
CA LYS A 166 -6.42 -16.08 6.17
C LYS A 166 -5.67 -15.68 7.42
N PHE A 167 -6.41 -15.43 8.50
CA PHE A 167 -5.88 -15.08 9.80
C PHE A 167 -6.52 -15.95 10.89
N LYS A 168 -5.78 -16.20 11.95
CA LYS A 168 -6.28 -16.76 13.21
C LYS A 168 -5.97 -15.82 14.35
N ILE A 169 -6.97 -15.56 15.17
CA ILE A 169 -6.86 -14.83 16.42
C ILE A 169 -7.02 -15.87 17.53
N THR A 170 -5.92 -16.22 18.19
CA THR A 170 -5.86 -17.28 19.20
C THR A 170 -5.65 -16.66 20.57
N PRO A 171 -6.60 -16.80 21.51
CA PRO A 171 -6.38 -16.38 22.88
C PRO A 171 -5.38 -17.29 23.59
N ARG A 172 -4.49 -16.69 24.38
CA ARG A 172 -3.46 -17.35 25.18
C ARG A 172 -3.64 -17.00 26.66
N ASP A 173 -3.41 -17.96 27.54
CA ASP A 173 -3.33 -17.72 28.99
C ASP A 173 -1.89 -17.37 29.42
N GLN A 174 -1.70 -17.07 30.70
CA GLN A 174 -0.41 -16.72 31.31
C GLN A 174 0.47 -17.93 31.68
N CYS A 175 0.15 -19.16 31.25
CA CYS A 175 0.97 -20.33 31.57
C CYS A 175 2.27 -20.36 30.75
N GLU A 176 3.41 -20.47 31.42
CA GLU A 176 4.71 -20.61 30.74
C GLU A 176 4.84 -21.97 30.01
N PRO A 177 5.54 -22.04 28.86
CA PRO A 177 6.37 -20.99 28.26
C PRO A 177 5.69 -20.10 27.20
N ALA A 178 4.45 -20.38 26.79
CA ALA A 178 3.81 -19.70 25.65
C ALA A 178 2.28 -19.51 25.76
N GLY A 179 1.69 -19.83 26.92
CA GLY A 179 0.26 -19.83 27.16
C GLY A 179 -0.47 -21.01 26.51
N ASN A 180 -1.41 -21.63 27.22
CA ASN A 180 -2.34 -22.57 26.59
C ASN A 180 -3.20 -21.82 25.57
N ALA A 181 -3.35 -22.41 24.39
CA ALA A 181 -4.24 -21.87 23.36
C ALA A 181 -5.70 -22.18 23.70
N GLY A 182 -6.54 -21.15 23.68
CA GLY A 182 -7.99 -21.32 23.64
C GLY A 182 -8.51 -21.54 22.21
N THR A 183 -9.83 -21.45 22.05
CA THR A 183 -10.48 -21.59 20.73
C THR A 183 -10.14 -20.38 19.84
N ALA A 184 -9.49 -20.64 18.71
CA ALA A 184 -9.14 -19.61 17.74
C ALA A 184 -10.37 -19.10 16.98
N THR A 185 -10.36 -17.81 16.65
CA THR A 185 -11.29 -17.20 15.68
C THR A 185 -10.59 -17.13 14.32
N GLU A 186 -11.20 -17.71 13.30
CA GLU A 186 -10.71 -17.64 11.92
C GLU A 186 -11.32 -16.44 11.20
N VAL A 187 -10.48 -15.68 10.51
CA VAL A 187 -10.89 -14.52 9.71
C VAL A 187 -10.30 -14.66 8.31
N THR A 188 -11.12 -14.47 7.28
CA THR A 188 -10.65 -14.45 5.90
C THR A 188 -10.95 -13.08 5.29
N VAL A 189 -9.92 -12.48 4.71
CA VAL A 189 -10.00 -11.19 4.01
C VAL A 189 -9.71 -11.43 2.54
N TYR A 190 -10.52 -10.85 1.65
CA TYR A 190 -10.23 -10.86 0.23
C TYR A 190 -9.55 -9.54 -0.15
N SER A 191 -8.28 -9.63 -0.56
CA SER A 191 -7.54 -8.52 -1.13
C SER A 191 -7.66 -8.51 -2.64
N LEU A 192 -8.11 -7.38 -3.18
CA LEU A 192 -8.02 -7.10 -4.60
C LEU A 192 -6.99 -6.00 -4.81
N LEU A 193 -5.82 -6.40 -5.25
CA LEU A 193 -4.81 -5.50 -5.79
C LEU A 193 -5.02 -5.43 -7.33
N PRO A 194 -4.97 -4.25 -7.96
CA PRO A 194 -4.78 -4.13 -9.38
C PRO A 194 -3.56 -4.93 -9.83
N PRO A 195 -3.56 -5.36 -11.10
CA PRO A 195 -2.45 -6.11 -11.65
C PRO A 195 -1.16 -5.32 -11.48
N ASP A 196 -0.07 -6.06 -11.36
CA ASP A 196 1.26 -5.49 -11.34
C ASP A 196 1.52 -4.65 -12.58
N ASP A 197 2.46 -3.71 -12.46
CA ASP A 197 2.87 -2.89 -13.58
C ASP A 197 3.51 -3.75 -14.69
N VAL A 198 3.57 -3.24 -15.91
CA VAL A 198 4.29 -3.91 -17.00
C VAL A 198 5.76 -4.06 -16.60
N ALA A 199 6.25 -5.29 -16.64
CA ALA A 199 7.62 -5.61 -16.32
C ALA A 199 8.58 -4.86 -17.24
N PHE A 200 9.66 -4.33 -16.66
CA PHE A 200 10.78 -3.87 -17.46
C PHE A 200 11.44 -5.06 -18.17
N ARG A 201 11.72 -4.87 -19.44
CA ARG A 201 12.55 -5.75 -20.24
C ARG A 201 14.03 -5.47 -19.96
N GLU A 202 14.91 -6.35 -20.41
CA GLU A 202 16.37 -6.19 -20.23
C GLU A 202 16.91 -4.88 -20.84
N ASP A 203 16.24 -4.36 -21.86
CA ASP A 203 16.57 -3.09 -22.53
C ASP A 203 16.03 -1.85 -21.81
N GLY A 204 15.35 -2.01 -20.67
CA GLY A 204 14.75 -0.92 -19.89
C GLY A 204 13.43 -0.38 -20.47
N SER A 205 12.93 -0.93 -21.57
CA SER A 205 11.59 -0.65 -22.09
C SER A 205 10.54 -1.54 -21.39
N ARG A 206 9.27 -1.17 -21.53
CA ARG A 206 8.13 -1.96 -20.99
C ARG A 206 7.36 -2.70 -22.08
N PHE A 207 7.38 -2.17 -23.29
CA PHE A 207 6.62 -2.71 -24.42
C PHE A 207 7.60 -3.17 -25.48
N LEU A 208 7.38 -4.38 -26.00
CA LEU A 208 8.00 -4.82 -27.24
C LEU A 208 7.13 -4.37 -28.40
N LEU A 209 7.70 -3.55 -29.26
CA LEU A 209 7.08 -3.11 -30.50
C LEU A 209 7.68 -3.92 -31.64
N THR A 210 6.85 -4.68 -32.34
CA THR A 210 7.24 -5.35 -33.58
C THR A 210 6.33 -4.88 -34.71
N GLU A 211 6.92 -4.62 -35.88
CA GLU A 211 6.16 -4.35 -37.10
C GLU A 211 6.36 -5.54 -38.05
N ASP A 212 5.27 -6.11 -38.55
CA ASP A 212 5.30 -7.02 -39.69
C ASP A 212 4.16 -6.67 -40.65
N SER A 213 4.49 -6.54 -41.93
CA SER A 213 3.53 -6.33 -43.01
C SER A 213 2.53 -5.18 -42.80
N GLY A 214 2.98 -4.10 -42.14
CA GLY A 214 2.16 -2.92 -41.84
C GLY A 214 1.25 -3.05 -40.63
N GLU A 215 1.35 -4.15 -39.86
CA GLU A 215 0.72 -4.32 -38.56
C GLU A 215 1.77 -4.09 -37.45
N VAL A 216 1.43 -3.23 -36.48
CA VAL A 216 2.25 -3.00 -35.28
C VAL A 216 1.66 -3.82 -34.14
N THR A 217 2.44 -4.78 -33.65
CA THR A 217 2.11 -5.55 -32.45
C THR A 217 2.81 -4.92 -31.24
N ILE A 218 2.06 -4.80 -30.14
CA ILE A 218 2.57 -4.32 -28.86
C ILE A 218 2.46 -5.48 -27.86
N ASP A 219 3.60 -6.09 -27.54
CA ASP A 219 3.68 -7.16 -26.55
C ASP A 219 4.19 -6.64 -25.21
N PHE A 220 3.64 -7.18 -24.14
CA PHE A 220 4.05 -6.85 -22.78
C PHE A 220 3.77 -8.01 -21.83
N SER A 221 4.46 -8.01 -20.69
CA SER A 221 4.20 -8.92 -19.58
C SER A 221 4.03 -8.10 -18.31
N TYR A 222 3.10 -8.47 -17.45
CA TYR A 222 3.04 -7.89 -16.11
C TYR A 222 4.25 -8.35 -15.29
N GLY A 223 4.74 -7.48 -14.41
CA GLY A 223 5.66 -7.84 -13.33
C GLY A 223 4.95 -8.74 -12.32
N GLY A 224 5.68 -9.37 -11.42
CA GLY A 224 5.09 -10.31 -10.46
C GLY A 224 4.85 -11.69 -11.09
N GLY A 225 5.90 -12.51 -11.09
CA GLY A 225 5.75 -13.94 -11.27
C GLY A 225 4.86 -14.54 -10.17
N ALA A 226 4.26 -15.68 -10.51
CA ALA A 226 3.42 -16.54 -9.68
C ALA A 226 3.79 -16.59 -8.19
#